data_AF-A0A7J5Y546-F1
#
_entry.id   AF-A0A7J5Y546-F1
#
_cell.length_a   1.000
_cell.length_b   1.000
_cell.length_c   1.000
_cell.angle_alpha   90.00
_cell.angle_beta   90.00
_cell.angle_gamma   90.00
#
_symmetry.space_group_name_H-M   'P 1'
#
loop_
_entity.id
_entity.type
_entity.pdbx_description
1 polymer ?
#
loop_
_entity_poly.entity_id
_entity_poly.type
_entity_poly.pdbx_seq_one_letter_code
_entity_poly.pdbx_strand_id
1 'polypeptide(L)'
;MAAVEKLRKAQSNLQLISHNSNDSGLTRTADPEINKIHHKTKRNNGVSAALQAVELDLCNAVDLVRSLREYVAGLRDQFDNFETAAKNMSPTVSEEYRADTQRKRKRKSQADDSSEPECELSGRSRFRTSVFIRVIDRLVSELDRRYQSYNDVCENFGFLNRFHSISPQDLRSAARSLQQKYSSDLEEEFVEEAVHFRELVTLKLKLEIIIYIVL
;
A
#
# COMPACT_ATOMS: atom_id res chain seq x y z
N MET A 1 -12.61 -24.39 0.26
CA MET A 1 -13.45 -24.35 -0.97
C MET A 1 -14.48 -23.22 -0.95
N ALA A 2 -15.40 -23.15 0.03
CA ALA A 2 -16.47 -22.13 0.05
C ALA A 2 -16.00 -20.66 0.11
N ALA A 3 -14.87 -20.37 0.77
CA ALA A 3 -14.34 -19.00 0.87
C ALA A 3 -13.72 -18.51 -0.45
N VAL A 4 -13.05 -19.40 -1.19
CA VAL A 4 -12.44 -19.09 -2.50
C VAL A 4 -13.53 -18.84 -3.54
N GLU A 5 -14.62 -19.62 -3.49
CA GLU A 5 -15.77 -19.44 -4.38
C GLU A 5 -16.49 -18.11 -4.12
N LYS A 6 -16.63 -17.71 -2.84
CA LYS A 6 -17.18 -16.40 -2.47
C LYS A 6 -16.30 -15.25 -2.98
N LEU A 7 -14.98 -15.40 -2.93
CA LEU A 7 -14.04 -14.39 -3.43
C LEU A 7 -14.10 -14.27 -4.95
N ARG A 8 -14.17 -15.41 -5.66
CA ARG A 8 -14.29 -15.47 -7.13
C ARG A 8 -15.59 -14.84 -7.62
N LYS A 9 -16.70 -15.10 -6.91
CA LYS A 9 -18.01 -14.51 -7.21
C LYS A 9 -18.03 -13.00 -6.92
N ALA A 10 -17.36 -12.54 -5.87
CA ALA A 10 -17.21 -11.11 -5.60
C ALA A 10 -16.37 -10.41 -6.67
N GLN A 11 -15.28 -11.03 -7.15
CA GLN A 11 -14.45 -10.48 -8.23
C GLN A 11 -15.18 -10.42 -9.57
N SER A 12 -15.96 -11.45 -9.91
CA SER A 12 -16.77 -11.47 -11.14
C SER A 12 -17.88 -10.40 -11.12
N ASN A 13 -18.53 -10.19 -9.97
CA ASN A 13 -19.51 -9.12 -9.81
C ASN A 13 -18.88 -7.72 -9.94
N LEU A 14 -17.65 -7.53 -9.45
CA LEU A 14 -16.90 -6.28 -9.61
C LEU A 14 -16.51 -6.01 -11.08
N GLN A 15 -16.19 -7.05 -11.86
CA GLN A 15 -15.92 -6.92 -13.29
C GLN A 15 -17.18 -6.58 -14.10
N LEU A 16 -18.32 -7.21 -13.78
CA LEU A 16 -19.61 -6.93 -14.41
C LEU A 16 -20.09 -5.49 -14.17
N ILE A 17 -19.87 -4.94 -12.97
CA ILE A 17 -20.19 -3.55 -12.66
C ILE A 17 -19.34 -2.58 -13.49
N SER A 18 -18.07 -2.92 -13.79
CA SER A 18 -17.21 -2.07 -14.61
C SER A 18 -17.61 -2.03 -16.09
N HIS A 19 -18.17 -3.12 -16.62
CA HIS A 19 -18.59 -3.19 -18.03
C HIS A 19 -19.97 -2.57 -18.27
N ASN A 20 -20.87 -2.59 -17.30
CA ASN A 20 -22.23 -2.05 -17.46
C ASN A 20 -22.32 -0.52 -17.31
N SER A 21 -21.25 0.15 -16.88
CA SER A 21 -21.21 1.63 -16.78
C SER A 21 -20.90 2.34 -18.10
N ASN A 22 -20.64 1.61 -19.20
CA ASN A 22 -20.27 2.21 -20.48
C ASN A 22 -21.43 2.42 -21.47
N ASP A 23 -22.68 2.02 -21.16
CA ASP A 23 -23.79 2.08 -22.13
C ASP A 23 -25.08 2.75 -21.63
N SER A 24 -24.98 3.68 -20.66
CA SER A 24 -26.06 4.64 -20.42
C SER A 24 -25.52 6.05 -20.62
N GLY A 25 -25.79 6.60 -21.81
CA GLY A 25 -25.43 7.96 -22.17
C GLY A 25 -25.97 8.98 -21.18
N LEU A 26 -25.11 9.42 -20.27
CA LEU A 26 -25.23 10.68 -19.53
C LEU A 26 -23.82 11.30 -19.40
N THR A 27 -23.34 11.87 -20.50
CA THR A 27 -22.25 12.84 -20.45
C THR A 27 -22.80 14.17 -19.96
N ARG A 28 -22.71 14.45 -18.65
CA ARG A 28 -22.75 15.83 -18.13
C ARG A 28 -22.10 15.93 -16.75
N THR A 29 -20.97 16.65 -16.75
CA THR A 29 -20.25 17.24 -15.59
C THR A 29 -19.81 16.26 -14.49
N ALA A 30 -18.69 15.55 -14.69
CA ALA A 30 -18.02 14.84 -13.61
C ALA A 30 -17.23 15.84 -12.75
N ASP A 31 -17.68 16.02 -11.51
CA ASP A 31 -17.09 16.88 -10.48
C ASP A 31 -15.58 16.59 -10.32
N PRO A 32 -14.70 17.61 -10.31
CA PRO A 32 -13.26 17.44 -10.08
C PRO A 32 -12.94 16.66 -8.80
N GLU A 33 -13.81 16.66 -7.79
CA GLU A 33 -13.64 15.89 -6.55
C GLU A 33 -13.91 14.39 -6.75
N ILE A 34 -14.83 14.00 -7.64
CA ILE A 34 -15.05 12.59 -8.03
C ILE A 34 -13.82 12.05 -8.76
N ASN A 35 -13.20 12.86 -9.61
CA ASN A 35 -11.95 12.49 -10.29
C ASN A 35 -10.78 12.29 -9.31
N LYS A 36 -10.71 13.10 -8.24
CA LYS A 36 -9.69 12.91 -7.18
C LYS A 36 -9.88 11.60 -6.43
N ILE A 37 -11.10 11.25 -6.00
CA ILE A 37 -11.36 9.98 -5.31
C ILE A 37 -11.11 8.79 -6.25
N HIS A 38 -11.55 8.89 -7.51
CA HIS A 38 -11.25 7.89 -8.54
C HIS A 38 -9.74 7.68 -8.69
N HIS A 39 -8.94 8.75 -8.69
CA HIS A 39 -7.49 8.67 -8.75
C HIS A 39 -6.86 7.98 -7.53
N LYS A 40 -7.36 8.21 -6.30
CA LYS A 40 -6.87 7.53 -5.08
C LYS A 40 -7.09 6.02 -5.16
N THR A 41 -8.30 5.60 -5.50
CA THR A 41 -8.66 4.17 -5.66
C THR A 41 -7.90 3.54 -6.83
N LYS A 42 -7.71 4.27 -7.93
CA LYS A 42 -6.92 3.83 -9.07
C LYS A 42 -5.45 3.58 -8.69
N ARG A 43 -4.87 4.38 -7.79
CA ARG A 43 -3.49 4.15 -7.31
C ARG A 43 -3.38 2.86 -6.49
N ASN A 44 -4.30 2.60 -5.56
CA ASN A 44 -4.31 1.35 -4.79
C ASN A 44 -4.46 0.13 -5.70
N ASN A 45 -5.39 0.19 -6.66
CA ASN A 45 -5.62 -0.88 -7.62
C ASN A 45 -4.43 -1.07 -8.55
N GLY A 46 -3.78 0.03 -8.97
CA GLY A 46 -2.57 0.00 -9.79
C GLY A 46 -1.41 -0.68 -9.08
N VAL A 47 -1.16 -0.35 -7.81
CA VAL A 47 -0.14 -1.05 -6.99
C VAL A 47 -0.51 -2.51 -6.81
N SER A 48 -1.78 -2.83 -6.51
CA SER A 48 -2.22 -4.22 -6.37
C SER A 48 -2.01 -5.05 -7.65
N ALA A 49 -2.29 -4.45 -8.82
CA ALA A 49 -2.07 -5.09 -10.12
C ALA A 49 -0.57 -5.24 -10.42
N ALA A 50 0.24 -4.22 -10.17
CA ALA A 50 1.69 -4.28 -10.33
C ALA A 50 2.31 -5.36 -9.43
N LEU A 51 1.82 -5.49 -8.19
CA LEU A 51 2.24 -6.54 -7.26
C LEU A 51 1.88 -7.97 -7.71
N GLN A 52 1.01 -8.13 -8.71
CA GLN A 52 0.59 -9.41 -9.27
C GLN A 52 1.23 -9.67 -10.65
N ALA A 53 2.07 -8.77 -11.15
CA ALA A 53 2.76 -8.96 -12.42
C ALA A 53 3.81 -10.08 -12.30
N VAL A 54 3.91 -10.90 -13.35
CA VAL A 54 4.86 -12.04 -13.40
C VAL A 54 6.32 -11.57 -13.39
N GLU A 55 6.58 -10.46 -14.08
CA GLU A 55 7.93 -9.86 -14.22
C GLU A 55 8.31 -8.95 -13.03
N LEU A 56 7.54 -8.97 -11.94
CA LEU A 56 7.82 -8.10 -10.79
C LEU A 56 9.04 -8.59 -10.02
N ASP A 57 10.06 -7.74 -9.94
CA ASP A 57 11.20 -7.98 -9.07
C ASP A 57 10.95 -7.53 -7.63
N LEU A 58 11.65 -8.21 -6.70
CA LEU A 58 11.55 -7.96 -5.25
C LEU A 58 11.81 -6.49 -4.86
N CYS A 59 12.77 -5.81 -5.50
CA CYS A 59 13.13 -4.44 -5.14
C CYS A 59 12.00 -3.48 -5.51
N ASN A 60 11.48 -3.60 -6.73
CA ASN A 60 10.32 -2.82 -7.17
C ASN A 60 9.07 -3.11 -6.32
N ALA A 61 8.87 -4.35 -5.88
CA ALA A 61 7.76 -4.68 -4.99
C ALA A 61 7.85 -3.93 -3.65
N VAL A 62 9.05 -3.86 -3.04
CA VAL A 62 9.31 -3.07 -1.83
C VAL A 62 9.03 -1.58 -2.06
N ASP A 63 9.53 -1.04 -3.17
CA ASP A 63 9.35 0.37 -3.53
C ASP A 63 7.89 0.76 -3.75
N LEU A 64 7.11 -0.11 -4.41
CA LEU A 64 5.69 0.08 -4.63
C LEU A 64 4.91 0.15 -3.32
N VAL A 65 5.15 -0.80 -2.40
CA VAL A 65 4.47 -0.83 -1.10
C VAL A 65 4.90 0.36 -0.24
N ARG A 66 6.19 0.73 -0.26
CA ARG A 66 6.71 1.93 0.42
C ARG A 66 6.04 3.20 -0.08
N SER A 67 6.01 3.42 -1.39
CA SER A 67 5.37 4.59 -2.00
C SER A 67 3.88 4.67 -1.66
N LEU A 68 3.19 3.53 -1.66
CA LEU A 68 1.78 3.47 -1.28
C LEU A 68 1.57 3.81 0.21
N ARG A 69 2.41 3.28 1.09
CA ARG A 69 2.40 3.59 2.52
C ARG A 69 2.60 5.07 2.78
N GLU A 70 3.62 5.69 2.17
CA GLU A 70 3.92 7.12 2.30
C GLU A 70 2.76 7.97 1.78
N TYR A 71 2.20 7.59 0.63
CA TYR A 71 1.02 8.25 0.07
C TYR A 71 -0.17 8.23 1.05
N VAL A 72 -0.50 7.05 1.61
CA VAL A 72 -1.62 6.90 2.56
C VAL A 72 -1.34 7.66 3.86
N ALA A 73 -0.10 7.66 4.36
CA ALA A 73 0.28 8.43 5.53
C ALA A 73 0.04 9.93 5.31
N GLY A 74 0.38 10.45 4.13
CA GLY A 74 0.11 11.84 3.75
C GLY A 74 -1.37 12.21 3.63
N LEU A 75 -2.30 11.23 3.60
CA LEU A 75 -3.74 11.50 3.63
C LEU A 75 -4.22 11.91 5.03
N ARG A 76 -3.46 11.60 6.08
CA ARG A 76 -3.84 11.82 7.48
C ARG A 76 -4.12 13.29 7.79
N ASP A 77 -3.42 14.20 7.12
CA ASP A 77 -3.58 15.65 7.32
C ASP A 77 -4.57 16.29 6.34
N GLN A 78 -5.18 15.50 5.45
CA GLN A 78 -6.09 15.98 4.41
C GLN A 78 -7.57 15.92 4.81
N PHE A 79 -7.88 15.90 6.11
CA PHE A 79 -9.25 15.76 6.60
C PHE A 79 -10.19 16.79 5.97
N ASP A 80 -9.79 18.06 5.94
CA ASP A 80 -10.60 19.17 5.43
C ASP A 80 -10.94 18.98 3.94
N ASN A 81 -9.99 18.47 3.15
CA ASN A 81 -10.20 18.17 1.74
C ASN A 81 -11.23 17.05 1.57
N PHE A 82 -11.15 15.99 2.37
CA PHE A 82 -12.12 14.88 2.34
C PHE A 82 -13.50 15.31 2.81
N GLU A 83 -13.58 16.14 3.86
CA GLU A 83 -14.83 16.69 4.36
C GLU A 83 -15.52 17.54 3.30
N THR A 84 -14.77 18.44 2.65
CA THR A 84 -15.28 19.30 1.57
C THR A 84 -15.72 18.48 0.36
N ALA A 85 -14.90 17.52 -0.08
CA ALA A 85 -15.24 16.63 -1.19
C ALA A 85 -16.50 15.81 -0.90
N ALA A 86 -16.66 15.29 0.32
CA ALA A 86 -17.84 14.52 0.71
C ALA A 86 -19.12 15.35 0.66
N LYS A 87 -19.08 16.60 1.12
CA LYS A 87 -20.21 17.55 1.05
C LYS A 87 -20.60 17.86 -0.40
N ASN A 88 -19.61 18.04 -1.27
CA ASN A 88 -19.85 18.33 -2.69
C ASN A 88 -20.42 17.12 -3.45
N MET A 89 -20.11 15.88 -3.01
CA MET A 89 -20.50 14.66 -3.72
C MET A 89 -21.99 14.30 -3.62
N SER A 90 -22.69 14.72 -2.57
CA SER A 90 -24.12 14.40 -2.44
C SER A 90 -24.85 15.39 -1.55
N PRO A 91 -26.02 15.88 -1.99
CA PRO A 91 -26.88 16.72 -1.15
C PRO A 91 -27.44 15.98 0.08
N THR A 92 -27.20 14.68 0.19
CA THR A 92 -27.61 13.84 1.33
C THR A 92 -26.57 13.85 2.45
N VAL A 93 -25.34 14.29 2.17
CA VAL A 93 -24.30 14.44 3.20
C VAL A 93 -24.65 15.67 4.01
N SER A 94 -25.02 15.46 5.28
CA SER A 94 -25.42 16.55 6.17
C SER A 94 -24.26 17.52 6.42
N GLU A 95 -24.56 18.81 6.41
CA GLU A 95 -23.64 19.88 6.82
C GLU A 95 -23.31 19.83 8.32
N GLU A 96 -24.15 19.14 9.11
CA GLU A 96 -24.07 19.08 10.56
C GLU A 96 -23.71 17.68 11.06
N TYR A 97 -22.87 17.63 12.08
CA TYR A 97 -22.53 16.36 12.72
C TYR A 97 -23.62 15.96 13.71
N ARG A 98 -24.06 14.69 13.63
CA ARG A 98 -25.09 14.13 14.54
C ARG A 98 -24.77 14.33 16.03
N ALA A 99 -23.49 14.35 16.40
CA ALA A 99 -23.07 14.58 17.78
C ALA A 99 -23.36 16.01 18.27
N ASP A 100 -23.45 16.98 17.34
CA ASP A 100 -23.74 18.38 17.65
C ASP A 100 -25.25 18.65 17.71
N THR A 101 -26.08 17.83 17.05
CA THR A 101 -27.54 17.97 17.00
C THR A 101 -28.28 17.15 18.07
N GLN A 102 -27.58 16.29 18.80
CA GLN A 102 -28.17 15.49 19.88
C GLN A 102 -28.34 16.27 21.19
N ARG A 103 -29.46 16.02 21.89
CA ARG A 103 -29.73 16.60 23.22
C ARG A 103 -28.65 16.16 24.21
N LYS A 104 -27.89 17.12 24.73
CA LYS A 104 -26.90 16.89 25.78
C LYS A 104 -27.59 16.60 27.12
N ARG A 105 -27.18 15.52 27.78
CA ARG A 105 -27.72 15.14 29.10
C ARG A 105 -26.97 15.91 30.19
N LYS A 106 -27.60 16.92 30.79
CA LYS A 106 -27.02 17.61 31.96
C LYS A 106 -26.97 16.67 33.16
N ARG A 107 -25.77 16.43 33.72
CA ARG A 107 -25.62 15.81 35.04
C ARG A 107 -26.00 16.83 36.12
N LYS A 108 -26.54 16.35 37.25
CA LYS A 108 -26.60 17.14 38.49
C LYS A 108 -25.18 17.17 39.04
N SER A 109 -24.57 18.35 39.17
CA SER A 109 -23.29 18.52 39.87
C SER A 109 -23.54 18.52 41.37
N GLN A 110 -22.59 18.00 42.14
CA GLN A 110 -22.58 18.11 43.60
C GLN A 110 -21.79 19.34 44.04
N ALA A 111 -22.01 19.79 45.29
CA ALA A 111 -21.39 21.00 45.83
C ALA A 111 -19.85 20.93 45.92
N ASP A 112 -19.28 19.73 45.82
CA ASP A 112 -17.83 19.46 45.85
C ASP A 112 -17.25 19.18 44.45
N ASP A 113 -18.05 19.21 43.39
CA ASP A 113 -17.54 19.08 42.02
C ASP A 113 -16.79 20.36 41.62
N SER A 114 -15.57 20.18 41.09
CA SER A 114 -14.83 21.27 40.46
C SER A 114 -15.64 21.83 39.28
N SER A 115 -15.73 23.15 39.18
CA SER A 115 -16.47 23.85 38.12
C SER A 115 -15.75 23.83 36.76
N GLU A 116 -14.85 22.87 36.53
CA GLU A 116 -14.17 22.75 35.25
C GLU A 116 -15.18 22.33 34.17
N PRO A 117 -15.32 23.10 33.08
CA PRO A 117 -16.22 22.75 32.02
C PRO A 117 -15.75 21.42 31.39
N GLU A 118 -16.63 20.42 31.34
CA GLU A 118 -16.37 19.20 30.57
C GLU A 118 -15.96 19.62 29.14
N CYS A 119 -14.74 19.26 28.74
CA CYS A 119 -14.22 19.58 27.40
C CYS A 119 -14.93 18.71 26.36
N GLU A 120 -16.12 19.13 25.95
CA GLU A 120 -16.88 18.47 24.91
C GLU A 120 -16.28 18.81 23.53
N LEU A 121 -15.69 17.80 22.89
CA LEU A 121 -15.24 17.90 21.50
C LEU A 121 -16.45 18.09 20.57
N SER A 122 -16.34 18.99 19.60
CA SER A 122 -17.33 19.11 18.51
C SER A 122 -17.47 17.81 17.75
N GLY A 123 -18.64 17.57 17.14
CA GLY A 123 -18.92 16.40 16.33
C GLY A 123 -17.91 16.21 15.21
N ARG A 124 -17.47 17.32 14.60
CA ARG A 124 -16.36 17.36 13.64
C ARG A 124 -15.06 16.78 14.21
N SER A 125 -14.61 17.32 15.35
CA SER A 125 -13.38 16.88 16.01
C SER A 125 -13.49 15.43 16.49
N ARG A 126 -14.65 15.00 16.98
CA ARG A 126 -14.91 13.60 17.33
C ARG A 126 -14.78 12.70 16.11
N PHE A 127 -15.46 13.01 15.01
CA PHE A 127 -15.38 12.20 13.78
C PHE A 127 -13.96 12.13 13.22
N ARG A 128 -13.26 13.27 13.17
CA ARG A 128 -11.85 13.33 12.73
C ARG A 128 -10.97 12.38 13.56
N THR A 129 -11.04 12.47 14.88
CA THR A 129 -10.14 11.70 15.77
C THR A 129 -10.57 10.25 15.97
N SER A 130 -11.88 9.97 16.05
CA SER A 130 -12.39 8.62 16.34
C SER A 130 -12.57 7.75 15.11
N VAL A 131 -12.76 8.34 13.93
CA VAL A 131 -13.01 7.60 12.68
C VAL A 131 -11.90 7.86 11.67
N PHE A 132 -11.76 9.09 11.19
CA PHE A 132 -10.89 9.38 10.05
C PHE A 132 -9.43 9.02 10.33
N ILE A 133 -8.86 9.55 11.42
CA ILE A 133 -7.48 9.26 11.81
C ILE A 133 -7.29 7.76 12.07
N ARG A 134 -8.25 7.12 12.74
CA ARG A 134 -8.18 5.68 13.05
C ARG A 134 -8.15 4.81 11.80
N VAL A 135 -8.93 5.16 10.77
CA VAL A 135 -8.94 4.45 9.49
C VAL A 135 -7.60 4.61 8.78
N ILE A 136 -7.08 5.84 8.68
CA ILE A 136 -5.77 6.09 8.03
C ILE A 136 -4.65 5.38 8.79
N ASP A 137 -4.58 5.53 10.11
CA ASP A 137 -3.56 4.89 10.94
C ASP A 137 -3.60 3.36 10.77
N ARG A 138 -4.79 2.77 10.72
CA ARG A 138 -4.96 1.32 10.48
C ARG A 138 -4.45 0.91 9.11
N LEU A 139 -4.77 1.66 8.06
CA LEU A 139 -4.28 1.38 6.71
C LEU A 139 -2.75 1.51 6.63
N VAL A 140 -2.18 2.53 7.26
CA VAL A 140 -0.72 2.69 7.35
C VAL A 140 -0.09 1.52 8.07
N SER A 141 -0.63 1.08 9.22
CA SER A 141 -0.11 -0.09 9.94
C SER A 141 -0.14 -1.38 9.11
N GLU A 142 -1.21 -1.60 8.34
CA GLU A 142 -1.31 -2.80 7.48
C GLU A 142 -0.34 -2.73 6.29
N LEU A 143 -0.17 -1.56 5.68
CA LEU A 143 0.82 -1.35 4.62
C LEU A 143 2.24 -1.44 5.15
N ASP A 144 2.50 -0.96 6.37
CA ASP A 144 3.78 -1.07 7.05
C ASP A 144 4.13 -2.53 7.33
N ARG A 145 3.19 -3.30 7.89
CA ARG A 145 3.36 -4.75 8.09
C ARG A 145 3.73 -5.44 6.77
N ARG A 146 3.02 -5.12 5.69
CA ARG A 146 3.31 -5.68 4.36
C ARG A 146 4.68 -5.23 3.85
N TYR A 147 5.02 -3.96 4.00
CA TYR A 147 6.32 -3.42 3.62
C TYR A 147 7.44 -4.18 4.32
N GLN A 148 7.36 -4.39 5.64
CA GLN A 148 8.37 -5.10 6.41
C GLN A 148 8.56 -6.54 5.92
N SER A 149 7.47 -7.26 5.62
CA SER A 149 7.56 -8.61 5.06
C SER A 149 8.27 -8.65 3.71
N TYR A 150 7.97 -7.71 2.82
CA TYR A 150 8.63 -7.64 1.51
C TYR A 150 10.09 -7.20 1.65
N ASN A 151 10.35 -6.26 2.56
CA ASN A 151 11.69 -5.73 2.82
C ASN A 151 12.60 -6.80 3.39
N ASP A 152 12.16 -7.62 4.35
CA ASP A 152 12.96 -8.74 4.86
C ASP A 152 13.33 -9.71 3.72
N VAL A 153 12.37 -10.12 2.88
CA VAL A 153 12.68 -10.98 1.73
C VAL A 153 13.68 -10.31 0.78
N CYS A 154 13.51 -9.01 0.50
CA CYS A 154 14.40 -8.25 -0.37
C CYS A 154 15.81 -8.05 0.24
N GLU A 155 15.94 -7.90 1.55
CA GLU A 155 17.24 -7.79 2.22
C GLU A 155 18.04 -9.09 2.11
N ASN A 156 17.36 -10.23 2.22
CA ASN A 156 18.01 -11.55 2.13
C ASN A 156 18.32 -11.95 0.68
N PHE A 157 17.39 -11.72 -0.25
CA PHE A 157 17.44 -12.28 -1.61
C PHE A 157 17.58 -11.22 -2.71
N GLY A 158 17.40 -9.94 -2.41
CA GLY A 158 17.35 -8.87 -3.42
C GLY A 158 18.67 -8.66 -4.18
N PHE A 159 19.79 -9.16 -3.67
CA PHE A 159 21.05 -9.16 -4.41
C PHE A 159 20.96 -10.00 -5.70
N LEU A 160 20.07 -11.01 -5.77
CA LEU A 160 19.84 -11.83 -6.96
C LEU A 160 19.25 -11.02 -8.12
N ASN A 161 18.46 -9.96 -7.86
CA ASN A 161 17.96 -9.07 -8.91
C ASN A 161 19.08 -8.22 -9.54
N ARG A 162 20.18 -8.01 -8.80
CA ARG A 162 21.32 -7.18 -9.22
C ARG A 162 22.56 -8.03 -9.48
N PHE A 163 22.38 -9.31 -9.77
CA PHE A 163 23.48 -10.28 -9.84
C PHE A 163 24.57 -9.91 -10.87
N HIS A 164 24.18 -9.29 -11.99
CA HIS A 164 25.10 -8.85 -13.04
C HIS A 164 25.84 -7.54 -12.71
N SER A 165 25.25 -6.68 -11.88
CA SER A 165 25.77 -5.32 -11.59
C SER A 165 26.43 -5.21 -10.21
N ILE A 166 26.18 -6.14 -9.30
CA ILE A 166 26.81 -6.19 -7.98
C ILE A 166 28.31 -6.47 -8.08
N SER A 167 29.10 -5.84 -7.20
CA SER A 167 30.54 -6.10 -7.10
C SER A 167 30.80 -7.49 -6.49
N PRO A 168 31.92 -8.16 -6.81
CA PRO A 168 32.26 -9.44 -6.19
C PRO A 168 32.33 -9.37 -4.65
N GLN A 169 32.80 -8.24 -4.10
CA GLN A 169 32.92 -8.07 -2.65
C GLN A 169 31.55 -7.92 -1.98
N ASP A 170 30.66 -7.14 -2.57
CA ASP A 170 29.29 -6.98 -2.05
C ASP A 170 28.50 -8.27 -2.21
N LEU A 171 28.71 -9.01 -3.32
CA LEU A 171 28.11 -10.32 -3.54
C LEU A 171 28.54 -11.32 -2.47
N ARG A 172 29.84 -11.41 -2.16
CA ARG A 172 30.32 -12.27 -1.07
C ARG A 172 29.69 -11.91 0.26
N SER A 173 29.54 -10.62 0.54
CA SER A 173 28.94 -10.13 1.78
C SER A 173 27.46 -10.53 1.87
N ALA A 174 26.69 -10.32 0.80
CA ALA A 174 25.29 -10.72 0.73
C ALA A 174 25.09 -12.25 0.78
N ALA A 175 25.89 -12.99 0.00
CA ALA A 175 25.86 -14.45 -0.02
C ALA A 175 26.24 -15.05 1.33
N ARG A 176 27.23 -14.48 2.03
CA ARG A 176 27.60 -14.90 3.38
C ARG A 176 26.49 -14.65 4.39
N SER A 177 25.84 -13.49 4.34
CA SER A 177 24.67 -13.21 5.20
C SER A 177 23.55 -14.21 4.96
N LEU A 178 23.28 -14.56 3.69
CA LEU A 178 22.28 -15.57 3.34
C LEU A 178 22.68 -16.97 3.83
N GLN A 179 23.92 -17.38 3.61
CA GLN A 179 24.47 -18.66 4.05
C GLN A 179 24.39 -18.81 5.57
N GLN A 180 24.73 -17.77 6.33
CA GLN A 180 24.63 -17.80 7.79
C GLN A 180 23.18 -17.95 8.26
N LYS A 181 22.24 -17.26 7.59
CA LYS A 181 20.80 -17.34 7.90
C LYS A 181 20.23 -18.72 7.63
N TYR A 182 20.73 -19.40 6.59
CA TYR A 182 20.29 -20.73 6.16
C TYR A 182 21.42 -21.75 6.23
N SER A 183 22.17 -21.77 7.34
CA SER A 183 23.37 -22.62 7.49
C SER A 183 23.09 -24.12 7.50
N SER A 184 21.83 -24.52 7.75
CA SER A 184 21.37 -25.90 7.59
C SER A 184 21.16 -26.31 6.13
N ASP A 185 20.94 -25.34 5.24
CA ASP A 185 20.57 -25.55 3.85
C ASP A 185 21.67 -25.12 2.86
N LEU A 186 22.60 -24.26 3.30
CA LEU A 186 23.67 -23.68 2.48
C LEU A 186 25.05 -23.96 3.11
N GLU A 187 25.91 -24.61 2.33
CA GLU A 187 27.31 -24.90 2.66
C GLU A 187 28.15 -23.62 2.64
N GLU A 188 29.31 -23.62 3.32
CA GLU A 188 30.18 -22.43 3.40
C GLU A 188 30.74 -22.02 2.02
N GLU A 189 30.91 -23.00 1.14
CA GLU A 189 31.36 -22.87 -0.24
C GLU A 189 30.40 -22.05 -1.12
N PHE A 190 29.12 -21.97 -0.74
CA PHE A 190 28.08 -21.21 -1.46
C PHE A 190 28.52 -19.77 -1.78
N VAL A 191 29.30 -19.15 -0.89
CA VAL A 191 29.78 -17.77 -1.04
C VAL A 191 30.64 -17.62 -2.30
N GLU A 192 31.57 -18.54 -2.54
CA GLU A 192 32.43 -18.50 -3.74
C GLU A 192 31.71 -19.08 -4.97
N GLU A 193 30.84 -20.08 -4.79
CA GLU A 193 29.98 -20.57 -5.88
C GLU A 193 29.12 -19.47 -6.48
N ALA A 194 28.55 -18.58 -5.64
CA ALA A 194 27.79 -17.43 -6.11
C ALA A 194 28.64 -16.49 -6.97
N VAL A 195 29.90 -16.26 -6.60
CA VAL A 195 30.84 -15.43 -7.38
C VAL A 195 31.17 -16.09 -8.71
N HIS A 196 31.51 -17.37 -8.72
CA HIS A 196 31.76 -18.12 -9.95
C HIS A 196 30.53 -18.15 -10.87
N PHE A 197 29.35 -18.38 -10.30
CA PHE A 197 28.09 -18.37 -11.05
C PHE A 197 27.84 -17.00 -11.71
N ARG A 198 28.15 -15.89 -11.01
CA ARG A 198 28.06 -14.54 -11.60
C ARG A 198 28.97 -14.38 -12.80
N GLU A 199 30.21 -14.84 -12.71
CA GLU A 199 31.16 -14.78 -13.82
C GLU A 199 30.66 -15.59 -15.02
N LEU A 200 30.14 -16.79 -14.78
CA LEU A 200 29.53 -17.64 -15.81
C LEU A 200 28.35 -16.95 -16.51
N VAL A 201 27.41 -16.38 -15.75
CA VAL A 201 26.25 -15.64 -16.30
C VAL A 201 26.70 -14.42 -17.10
N THR A 202 27.69 -13.68 -16.59
CA THR A 202 28.23 -12.49 -17.27
C THR A 202 28.92 -12.87 -18.58
N LEU A 203 29.66 -13.97 -18.61
CA LEU A 203 30.31 -14.46 -19.83
C LEU A 203 29.28 -14.90 -20.87
N LYS A 204 28.24 -15.62 -20.45
CA LYS A 204 27.17 -16.08 -21.34
C LYS A 204 26.43 -14.91 -22.00
N LEU A 205 26.08 -13.87 -21.23
CA LEU A 205 25.43 -12.66 -21.76
C LEU A 205 26.31 -11.93 -22.79
N LYS A 206 27.62 -11.85 -22.55
CA LYS A 206 28.56 -11.26 -23.51
C LYS A 206 28.63 -12.03 -24.83
N LEU A 207 28.63 -13.37 -24.76
CA LEU A 207 28.64 -14.23 -25.94
C LEU A 207 27.37 -14.06 -26.79
N GLU A 208 26.19 -14.01 -26.17
CA GLU A 208 24.92 -13.79 -26.88
C GLU A 208 24.88 -12.43 -27.59
N ILE A 209 25.41 -11.36 -26.96
CA ILE A 209 25.51 -10.03 -27.57
C ILE A 209 26.47 -10.03 -28.76
N ILE A 210 27.64 -10.69 -28.64
CA ILE A 210 28.60 -10.77 -29.74
C ILE A 210 28.01 -11.52 -30.93
N ILE A 211 27.31 -12.63 -30.70
CA ILE A 211 26.64 -13.38 -31.76
C ILE A 211 25.60 -12.51 -32.47
N TYR A 212 24.80 -11.74 -31.71
CA TYR A 212 23.77 -10.85 -32.28
C TYR A 212 24.34 -9.64 -33.04
N ILE A 213 25.56 -9.20 -32.73
CA ILE A 213 26.22 -8.08 -33.43
C ILE A 213 26.98 -8.56 -34.68
N VAL A 214 27.47 -9.80 -34.68
CA VAL A 214 28.32 -10.36 -35.75
C VAL A 214 27.50 -11.07 -36.84
N LEU A 215 26.25 -11.46 -36.56
CA LEU A 215 25.25 -11.94 -37.55
C LEU A 215 24.36 -10.80 -38.05
#